data_AF-M0DIF6-F1
#
_entry.id   AF-M0DIF6-F1
#
_cell.length_a   1.000
_cell.length_b   1.000
_cell.length_c   1.000
_cell.angle_alpha   90.00
_cell.angle_beta   90.00
_cell.angle_gamma   90.00
#
_symmetry.space_group_name_H-M   'P 1'
#
loop_
_entity.id
_entity.type
_entity.pdbx_description
1 polymer ?
#
loop_
_entity_poly.entity_id
_entity_poly.type
_entity_poly.pdbx_seq_one_letter_code
_entity_poly.pdbx_strand_id
1 'polypeptide(L)'
;MIPLPRRARVASGGFLVGLLAGVAALVVAAVFSGVADGADTALRFGALFFGVGFLGWSGSALAARGVGSGGKRPDAGLAWTGANFRRSMARVGGFGAGVMAAAATLGALLA
;
A
#
# COMPACT_ATOMS: atom_id res chain seq x y z
N MET A 1 14.12 -11.31 -18.42
CA MET A 1 13.45 -10.26 -17.62
C MET A 1 11.99 -10.18 -18.05
N ILE A 2 11.05 -10.68 -17.24
CA ILE A 2 9.62 -10.68 -17.58
C ILE A 2 9.11 -9.23 -17.41
N PRO A 3 8.60 -8.56 -18.46
CA PRO A 3 8.10 -7.20 -18.34
C PRO A 3 6.79 -7.21 -17.54
N LEU A 4 6.87 -6.79 -16.28
CA LEU A 4 5.69 -6.62 -15.44
C LEU A 4 4.76 -5.56 -16.06
N PRO A 5 3.43 -5.80 -16.11
CA PRO A 5 2.49 -4.82 -16.62
C PRO A 5 2.60 -3.52 -15.83
N ARG A 6 2.41 -2.36 -16.48
CA ARG A 6 2.58 -1.01 -15.90
C ARG A 6 1.86 -0.80 -14.55
N ARG A 7 0.78 -1.56 -14.33
CA ARG A 7 -0.03 -1.60 -13.08
C ARG A 7 0.72 -2.28 -11.92
N ALA A 8 1.41 -3.39 -12.19
CA ALA A 8 2.24 -4.10 -11.22
C ALA A 8 3.51 -3.30 -10.85
N ARG A 9 4.06 -2.52 -11.78
CA ARG A 9 5.22 -1.65 -11.52
C ARG A 9 4.93 -0.53 -10.50
N VAL A 10 3.67 -0.12 -10.38
CA VAL A 10 3.25 0.91 -9.42
C VAL A 10 3.09 0.33 -8.02
N ALA A 11 2.40 -0.80 -7.90
CA ALA A 11 2.19 -1.47 -6.61
C ALA A 11 3.51 -1.98 -6.02
N SER A 12 4.43 -2.47 -6.86
CA SER A 12 5.76 -2.93 -6.44
C SER A 12 6.62 -1.83 -5.83
N GLY A 13 6.54 -0.58 -6.32
CA GLY A 13 7.25 0.55 -5.71
C GLY A 13 6.75 0.84 -4.29
N GLY A 14 5.42 0.86 -4.09
CA GLY A 14 4.84 1.02 -2.75
C GLY A 14 5.20 -0.14 -1.83
N PHE A 15 5.17 -1.37 -2.36
CA PHE A 15 5.55 -2.59 -1.63
C PHE A 15 7.00 -2.58 -1.15
N LEU A 16 7.96 -2.20 -2.01
CA LEU A 16 9.37 -2.09 -1.63
C LEU A 16 9.58 -1.07 -0.50
N VAL A 17 8.93 0.09 -0.59
CA VAL A 17 9.00 1.12 0.46
C VAL A 17 8.39 0.62 1.76
N GLY A 18 7.24 -0.07 1.68
CA GLY A 18 6.59 -0.68 2.84
C GLY A 18 7.42 -1.76 3.49
N LEU A 19 8.07 -2.61 2.69
CA LEU A 19 8.98 -3.64 3.17
C LEU A 19 10.13 -3.01 3.96
N LEU A 20 10.83 -2.03 3.38
CA LEU A 20 11.94 -1.34 4.04
C LEU A 20 11.50 -0.62 5.32
N ALA A 21 10.34 0.04 5.30
CA ALA A 21 9.77 0.68 6.48
C ALA A 21 9.43 -0.34 7.58
N GLY A 22 8.87 -1.51 7.21
CA GLY A 22 8.59 -2.60 8.14
C GLY A 22 9.85 -3.17 8.79
N VAL A 23 10.91 -3.39 8.00
CA VAL A 23 12.22 -3.82 8.54
C VAL A 23 12.77 -2.77 9.51
N ALA A 24 12.79 -1.49 9.12
CA ALA A 24 13.31 -0.41 9.96
C ALA A 24 12.52 -0.29 11.28
N ALA A 25 11.19 -0.37 11.23
CA ALA A 25 10.34 -0.34 12.42
C ALA A 25 10.64 -1.51 13.37
N LEU A 26 10.87 -2.70 12.82
CA LEU A 26 11.26 -3.88 13.61
C LEU A 26 12.64 -3.74 14.24
N VAL A 27 13.61 -3.19 13.53
CA VAL A 27 14.95 -2.92 14.09
C VAL A 27 14.85 -1.95 15.27
N VAL A 28 14.05 -0.89 15.14
CA VAL A 28 13.81 0.04 16.26
C VAL A 28 13.11 -0.68 17.41
N ALA A 29 12.02 -1.42 17.15
CA ALA A 29 11.29 -2.13 18.20
C ALA A 29 12.14 -3.19 18.92
N ALA A 30 13.02 -3.90 18.20
CA ALA A 30 13.96 -4.85 18.78
C ALA A 30 14.88 -4.20 19.82
N VAL A 31 15.24 -2.92 19.64
CA VAL A 31 16.10 -2.17 20.56
C VAL A 31 15.33 -1.68 21.80
N PHE A 32 14.05 -1.30 21.66
CA PHE A 32 13.31 -0.60 22.72
C PHE A 32 12.26 -1.44 23.46
N SER A 33 11.62 -2.40 22.80
CA SER A 33 10.44 -3.11 23.33
C SER A 33 10.47 -4.64 23.13
N GLY A 34 11.36 -5.15 22.28
CA GLY A 34 11.42 -6.56 21.92
C GLY A 34 10.73 -6.85 20.58
N VAL A 35 11.17 -7.94 19.94
CA VAL A 35 10.82 -8.25 18.55
C VAL A 35 9.35 -8.66 18.39
N ALA A 36 8.79 -9.39 19.36
CA ALA A 36 7.40 -9.84 19.33
C ALA A 36 6.40 -8.67 19.35
N ASP A 37 6.56 -7.73 20.28
CA ASP A 37 5.71 -6.53 20.38
C ASP A 37 5.87 -5.62 19.14
N GLY A 38 7.08 -5.55 18.60
CA GLY A 38 7.37 -4.84 17.36
C GLY A 38 6.67 -5.43 16.15
N ALA A 39 6.70 -6.76 16.00
CA ALA A 39 6.06 -7.47 14.90
C ALA A 39 4.53 -7.34 14.95
N ASP A 40 3.93 -7.46 16.14
CA ASP A 40 2.48 -7.32 16.31
C ASP A 40 2.00 -5.89 15.96
N THR A 41 2.74 -4.88 16.42
CA THR A 41 2.46 -3.47 16.09
C THR A 41 2.59 -3.22 14.58
N ALA A 42 3.67 -3.69 13.96
CA ALA A 42 3.89 -3.55 12.53
C ALA A 42 2.79 -4.26 11.70
N LEU A 43 2.31 -5.41 12.14
CA LEU A 43 1.18 -6.12 11.53
C LEU A 43 -0.11 -5.29 11.56
N ARG A 44 -0.44 -4.68 12.71
CA ARG A 44 -1.64 -3.82 12.84
C ARG A 44 -1.58 -2.61 11.92
N PHE A 45 -0.43 -1.91 11.90
CA PHE A 45 -0.24 -0.77 10.99
C PHE A 45 -0.26 -1.20 9.53
N GLY A 46 0.44 -2.29 9.19
CA GLY A 46 0.45 -2.86 7.85
C GLY A 46 -0.96 -3.21 7.36
N ALA A 47 -1.78 -3.85 8.20
CA ALA A 47 -3.17 -4.15 7.91
C ALA A 47 -4.01 -2.90 7.69
N LEU A 48 -3.82 -1.85 8.50
CA LEU A 48 -4.51 -0.58 8.36
C LEU A 48 -4.21 0.09 7.02
N PHE A 49 -2.93 0.25 6.68
CA PHE A 49 -2.52 0.85 5.40
C PHE A 49 -2.95 0.00 4.20
N PHE A 50 -2.87 -1.33 4.32
CA PHE A 50 -3.35 -2.24 3.29
C PHE A 50 -4.85 -2.09 3.07
N GLY A 51 -5.65 -2.09 4.14
CA GLY A 51 -7.10 -1.93 4.10
C GLY A 51 -7.52 -0.59 3.48
N VAL A 52 -6.90 0.52 3.91
CA VAL A 52 -7.17 1.86 3.35
C VAL A 52 -6.81 1.91 1.86
N GLY A 53 -5.66 1.36 1.47
CA GLY A 53 -5.24 1.31 0.07
C GLY A 53 -6.16 0.45 -0.79
N PHE A 54 -6.59 -0.71 -0.28
CA PHE A 54 -7.50 -1.62 -0.97
C PHE A 54 -8.90 -1.04 -1.13
N LEU A 55 -9.45 -0.42 -0.07
CA LEU A 55 -10.75 0.21 -0.11
C LEU A 55 -10.76 1.43 -1.04
N GLY A 56 -9.73 2.27 -0.97
CA GLY A 56 -9.57 3.42 -1.86
C GLY A 56 -9.42 3.01 -3.33
N TRP A 57 -8.66 1.94 -3.60
CA TRP A 57 -8.55 1.40 -4.95
C TRP A 57 -9.89 0.83 -5.46
N SER A 58 -10.60 0.07 -4.62
CA SER A 58 -11.89 -0.53 -4.98
C SER A 58 -12.98 0.53 -5.20
N GLY A 59 -13.08 1.53 -4.33
CA GLY A 59 -14.02 2.66 -4.47
C GLY A 59 -13.77 3.47 -5.74
N SER A 60 -12.51 3.70 -6.09
CA SER A 60 -12.16 4.38 -7.35
C SER A 60 -12.38 3.54 -8.62
N ALA A 61 -12.45 2.22 -8.50
CA ALA A 61 -12.84 1.32 -9.59
C ALA A 61 -14.37 1.30 -9.78
N LEU A 62 -15.14 1.29 -8.69
CA LEU A 62 -16.60 1.38 -8.69
C LEU A 62 -17.08 2.74 -9.22
N ALA A 63 -16.51 3.84 -8.74
CA ALA A 63 -16.81 5.19 -9.23
C ALA A 63 -16.50 5.35 -10.73
N ALA A 64 -15.44 4.72 -11.24
CA ALA A 64 -15.10 4.75 -12.66
C ALA A 64 -16.07 3.96 -13.55
N ARG A 65 -16.78 2.96 -13.01
CA ARG A 65 -17.80 2.19 -13.71
C ARG A 65 -19.19 2.85 -13.65
N GLY A 66 -19.47 3.62 -12.60
CA GLY A 66 -20.73 4.35 -12.43
C GLY A 66 -20.88 5.61 -13.31
N VAL A 67 -19.78 6.20 -13.78
CA VAL A 67 -19.79 7.43 -14.62
C VAL A 67 -19.86 7.10 -16.13
N GLY A 68 -20.26 5.89 -16.48
CA GLY A 68 -20.53 5.47 -17.85
C GLY A 68 -21.91 5.90 -18.35
N SER A 69 -22.20 7.21 -18.42
CA SER A 69 -23.15 7.83 -19.36
C SER A 69 -23.44 9.27 -18.97
N GLY A 70 -23.08 10.21 -19.84
CA GLY A 70 -23.59 11.58 -19.79
C GLY A 70 -22.73 12.59 -19.04
N GLY A 71 -22.10 13.47 -19.81
CA GLY A 71 -21.78 14.82 -19.32
C GLY A 71 -20.31 15.19 -19.36
N LYS A 72 -19.92 15.87 -20.44
CA LYS A 72 -18.81 16.83 -20.45
C LYS A 72 -18.87 17.72 -19.20
N ARG A 73 -17.90 17.64 -18.28
CA ARG A 73 -17.59 18.67 -17.24
C ARG A 73 -16.15 18.44 -16.72
N PRO A 74 -15.47 19.47 -16.19
CA PRO A 74 -14.78 20.49 -16.98
C PRO A 74 -13.29 20.49 -16.61
N ASP A 75 -12.49 21.24 -17.37
CA ASP A 75 -11.09 21.55 -17.10
C ASP A 75 -10.91 22.19 -15.71
N ALA A 76 -10.78 21.36 -14.68
CA ALA A 76 -10.29 21.78 -13.37
C ALA A 76 -8.78 21.52 -13.35
N GLY A 77 -7.99 22.60 -13.28
CA GLY A 77 -6.53 22.63 -13.27
C GLY A 77 -5.83 21.96 -12.08
N LEU A 78 -6.41 20.92 -11.49
CA LEU A 78 -5.67 19.93 -10.72
C LEU A 78 -5.39 18.75 -11.64
N ALA A 79 -4.11 18.43 -11.85
CA ALA A 79 -3.62 17.26 -12.59
C ALA A 79 -3.97 15.90 -11.92
N TRP A 80 -5.11 15.81 -11.26
CA TRP A 80 -5.57 14.66 -10.50
C TRP A 80 -6.65 13.89 -11.26
N THR A 81 -6.23 13.25 -12.35
CA THR A 81 -7.09 12.30 -13.08
C THR A 81 -7.43 11.10 -12.21
N GLY A 82 -8.62 10.49 -12.37
CA GLY A 82 -9.01 9.27 -11.62
C GLY A 82 -8.04 8.09 -11.81
N ALA A 83 -7.23 8.11 -12.87
CA ALA A 83 -6.13 7.18 -13.07
C ALA A 83 -4.94 7.39 -12.12
N ASN A 84 -4.64 8.64 -11.74
CA ASN A 84 -3.60 8.98 -10.77
C ASN A 84 -4.04 8.59 -9.34
N PHE A 85 -5.31 8.76 -8.98
CA PHE A 85 -5.82 8.34 -7.67
C PHE A 85 -5.72 6.81 -7.45
N ARG A 86 -6.14 6.02 -8.44
CA ARG A 86 -5.94 4.56 -8.43
C ARG A 86 -4.48 4.15 -8.25
N ARG A 87 -3.57 4.91 -8.88
CA ARG A 87 -2.14 4.67 -8.85
C ARG A 87 -1.56 4.95 -7.45
N SER A 88 -2.01 6.01 -6.81
CA SER A 88 -1.64 6.35 -5.44
C SER A 88 -2.18 5.32 -4.44
N MET A 89 -3.45 4.93 -4.54
CA MET A 89 -4.05 3.94 -3.64
C MET A 89 -3.42 2.54 -3.80
N ALA A 90 -3.04 2.14 -5.02
CA ALA A 90 -2.28 0.91 -5.25
C ALA A 90 -0.88 0.93 -4.59
N ARG A 91 -0.25 2.12 -4.47
CA ARG A 91 1.02 2.27 -3.73
C ARG A 91 0.80 2.16 -2.23
N VAL A 92 -0.27 2.76 -1.70
CA VAL A 92 -0.63 2.68 -0.27
C VAL A 92 -0.96 1.24 0.12
N GLY A 93 -1.74 0.54 -0.70
CA GLY A 93 -2.03 -0.89 -0.50
C GLY A 93 -0.76 -1.73 -0.59
N GLY A 94 0.09 -1.49 -1.60
CA GLY A 94 1.40 -2.13 -1.71
C GLY A 94 2.28 -1.90 -0.48
N PHE A 95 2.33 -0.66 0.02
CA PHE A 95 3.06 -0.30 1.24
C PHE A 95 2.59 -1.10 2.45
N GLY A 96 1.28 -1.15 2.71
CA GLY A 96 0.73 -1.95 3.80
C GLY A 96 1.09 -3.43 3.69
N ALA A 97 0.96 -4.01 2.49
CA ALA A 97 1.35 -5.40 2.24
C ALA A 97 2.85 -5.65 2.47
N GLY A 98 3.71 -4.69 2.09
CA GLY A 98 5.15 -4.77 2.31
C GLY A 98 5.50 -4.77 3.80
N VAL A 99 4.87 -3.89 4.59
CA VAL A 99 5.05 -3.84 6.05
C VAL A 99 4.62 -5.17 6.69
N MET A 100 3.45 -5.71 6.32
CA MET A 100 2.97 -7.00 6.83
C MET A 100 3.90 -8.15 6.46
N ALA A 101 4.42 -8.18 5.23
CA ALA A 101 5.33 -9.22 4.78
C ALA A 101 6.64 -9.20 5.61
N ALA A 102 7.21 -8.01 5.84
CA ALA A 102 8.40 -7.85 6.68
C ALA A 102 8.12 -8.27 8.13
N ALA A 103 7.00 -7.81 8.70
CA ALA A 103 6.61 -8.13 10.07
C ALA A 103 6.39 -9.63 10.30
N ALA A 104 5.66 -10.29 9.39
CA ALA A 104 5.40 -11.72 9.49
C ALA A 104 6.65 -12.57 9.29
N THR A 105 7.50 -12.23 8.30
CA THR A 105 8.73 -13.01 8.04
C THR A 105 9.77 -12.82 9.14
N LEU A 106 10.07 -11.58 9.51
CA LEU A 106 11.05 -11.29 10.56
C LEU A 106 10.54 -11.71 11.92
N GLY A 107 9.26 -11.45 12.23
CA GLY A 107 8.62 -11.93 13.45
C GLY A 107 8.69 -13.44 13.57
N ALA A 108 8.45 -14.19 12.49
CA ALA A 108 8.57 -15.66 12.51
C ALA A 108 10.02 -16.17 12.58
N LEU A 109 10.99 -15.42 12.04
CA LEU A 109 12.41 -15.81 12.05
C LEU A 109 13.13 -15.46 13.36
N LEU A 110 12.63 -14.47 14.10
CA LEU A 110 13.28 -13.88 15.26
C LEU A 110 12.51 -14.10 16.58
N ALA A 111 11.34 -14.73 16.53
CA ALA A 111 10.59 -15.21 17.69
C ALA A 111 11.00 -16.65 18.06
#